data_AF-A0AAV5WPW4-F1
#
_entry.id   AF-A0AAV5WPW4-F1
#
_cell.length_a   1.000
_cell.length_b   1.000
_cell.length_c   1.000
_cell.angle_alpha   90.00
_cell.angle_beta   90.00
_cell.angle_gamma   90.00
#
_symmetry.space_group_name_H-M   'P 1'
#
loop_
_entity.id
_entity.type
_entity.pdbx_description
1 polymer ?
#
loop_
_entity_poly.entity_id
_entity_poly.type
_entity_poly.pdbx_seq_one_letter_code
_entity_poly.pdbx_strand_id
1 'polypeptide(L)'
;LISSSITSVSSTLSTMSPLLLLLLPSLALCSIKDEERVIAIHEPLALFHKKMHQLDKEIEQSGKLEMDDERQKILKERLEAFSHLSHMDNITHTDVLGVNANSGLINDLYEGDILLTKEQLESLSISSSRARRQAWKPKRFPSNIWGANKDIPVSIDASYPRDGIQVLRDGMRFWNDNTCVRFAEGAQGVNKVKFIYGDGCYSWIGMIGNEQQVSIGRGCGTVGTVTHELGHTIGLYHTQSRYDRDQYVIVNDKNIQNGTAHNFDKETAENTDNYGIPYEYGSNMHYEPFGFAKDRKIPTLVAVSKDYQFSMGGDMPTFYDVLLVNKYYNCFEANCKGVSVSCKNNGVQDVKNCRICRCPTGYTGNDCGRMDPSFEVIPAKDGARVSKSISAGNGKWETATTLSKKSYVIQAPAGKRIELIFTNIDVVFPTGDCSYGGIQIWKNKDTRMNGMRACRKEELAQYYLSDGENVFIKIWNKYAYSNATFTYRSY
;
A
#
# COMPACT_ATOMS: atom_id res chain seq x y z
N LEU A 1 -58.19 26.47 -9.99
CA LEU A 1 -59.19 27.44 -10.49
C LEU A 1 -58.58 28.84 -10.36
N ILE A 2 -58.60 29.63 -11.45
CA ILE A 2 -58.95 31.07 -11.48
C ILE A 2 -58.13 31.96 -10.51
N SER A 3 -57.08 32.64 -11.01
CA SER A 3 -57.05 34.11 -11.32
C SER A 3 -57.22 35.01 -10.08
N SER A 4 -56.83 36.29 -10.02
CA SER A 4 -56.33 37.28 -10.97
C SER A 4 -55.63 38.36 -10.12
N SER A 5 -54.43 38.86 -10.46
CA SER A 5 -54.22 40.03 -11.34
C SER A 5 -54.71 41.38 -10.78
N ILE A 6 -53.78 42.36 -10.69
CA ILE A 6 -54.02 43.81 -10.90
C ILE A 6 -54.74 44.53 -9.70
N THR A 7 -54.41 45.75 -9.22
CA THR A 7 -53.58 46.87 -9.75
C THR A 7 -52.82 47.65 -8.64
N SER A 8 -51.84 48.44 -9.09
CA SER A 8 -51.14 49.53 -8.40
C SER A 8 -51.99 50.63 -7.74
N VAL A 9 -51.46 51.25 -6.69
CA VAL A 9 -51.63 52.68 -6.37
C VAL A 9 -50.27 53.28 -5.98
N SER A 10 -49.84 54.35 -6.65
CA SER A 10 -48.78 55.26 -6.19
C SER A 10 -49.41 56.39 -5.36
N SER A 11 -48.74 57.17 -4.52
CA SER A 11 -47.33 57.57 -4.46
C SER A 11 -47.01 58.30 -3.14
N THR A 12 -45.70 58.48 -2.89
CA THR A 12 -45.01 59.49 -2.05
C THR A 12 -44.62 59.06 -0.62
N LEU A 13 -43.45 59.41 -0.05
CA LEU A 13 -42.36 60.29 -0.51
C LEU A 13 -40.98 59.85 0.07
N SER A 14 -39.88 60.14 -0.64
CA SER A 14 -38.51 60.43 -0.14
C SER A 14 -37.81 59.55 0.91
N THR A 15 -36.72 58.87 0.53
CA THR A 15 -35.32 59.31 0.84
C THR A 15 -34.25 58.39 0.21
N MET A 16 -33.06 58.96 -0.03
CA MET A 16 -31.77 58.33 -0.44
C MET A 16 -31.57 57.92 -1.92
N SER A 17 -30.30 57.99 -2.35
CA SER A 17 -29.83 58.17 -3.74
C SER A 17 -29.29 56.89 -4.42
N PRO A 18 -29.11 56.88 -5.76
CA PRO A 18 -28.85 55.66 -6.51
C PRO A 18 -27.35 55.31 -6.58
N LEU A 19 -26.94 54.28 -5.84
CA LEU A 19 -25.69 53.57 -6.12
C LEU A 19 -25.85 52.05 -5.89
N LEU A 20 -26.88 51.47 -6.51
CA LEU A 20 -27.19 50.04 -6.44
C LEU A 20 -27.53 49.44 -7.83
N LEU A 21 -26.82 49.88 -8.86
CA LEU A 21 -26.68 49.15 -10.14
C LEU A 21 -25.22 48.69 -10.26
N LEU A 22 -24.92 47.51 -9.70
CA LEU A 22 -23.75 46.65 -9.96
C LEU A 22 -23.71 45.55 -8.87
N LEU A 23 -24.64 44.58 -8.92
CA LEU A 23 -24.54 43.27 -8.23
C LEU A 23 -25.75 42.38 -8.61
N LEU A 24 -25.74 41.89 -9.86
CA LEU A 24 -26.57 40.77 -10.29
C LEU A 24 -25.69 39.75 -11.02
N PRO A 25 -25.13 38.74 -10.33
CA PRO A 25 -24.57 37.57 -10.97
C PRO A 25 -25.70 36.62 -11.38
N SER A 26 -25.76 36.33 -12.66
CA SER A 26 -26.60 35.34 -13.35
C SER A 26 -26.90 34.03 -12.59
N LEU A 27 -28.04 33.98 -11.90
CA LEU A 27 -28.66 32.73 -11.41
C LEU A 27 -29.50 32.07 -12.53
N ALA A 28 -28.85 31.68 -13.64
CA ALA A 28 -29.47 30.88 -14.71
C ALA A 28 -28.44 30.29 -15.70
N LEU A 29 -27.34 29.70 -15.21
CA LEU A 29 -26.36 28.95 -16.03
C LEU A 29 -25.52 27.99 -15.16
N CYS A 30 -26.17 27.30 -14.21
CA CYS A 30 -25.56 26.24 -13.40
C CYS A 30 -26.43 24.98 -13.47
N SER A 31 -26.35 24.32 -14.62
CA SER A 31 -26.85 22.99 -14.90
C SER A 31 -26.07 22.46 -16.10
N ILE A 32 -25.74 21.16 -16.13
CA ILE A 32 -25.00 20.48 -17.20
C ILE A 32 -23.50 20.85 -17.31
N LYS A 33 -22.70 20.80 -16.22
CA LYS A 33 -21.21 20.76 -16.31
C LYS A 33 -20.43 19.92 -15.29
N ASP A 34 -21.05 19.33 -14.27
CA ASP A 34 -20.31 18.55 -13.25
C ASP A 34 -20.26 17.04 -13.52
N GLU A 35 -21.06 16.49 -14.46
CA GLU A 35 -21.01 15.07 -14.84
C GLU A 35 -19.90 14.73 -15.88
N GLU A 36 -19.27 15.72 -16.51
CA GLU A 36 -18.22 15.50 -17.55
C GLU A 36 -16.78 15.64 -17.02
N ARG A 37 -16.57 15.75 -15.71
CA ARG A 37 -15.21 15.94 -15.13
C ARG A 37 -14.51 14.68 -14.65
N VAL A 38 -15.14 13.52 -14.75
CA VAL A 38 -14.51 12.21 -14.50
C VAL A 38 -14.36 11.45 -15.82
N ILE A 39 -13.11 11.34 -16.28
CA ILE A 39 -12.60 10.33 -17.24
C ILE A 39 -13.42 10.15 -18.53
N ALA A 40 -13.03 10.86 -19.60
CA ALA A 40 -13.50 10.60 -20.96
C ALA A 40 -12.88 9.31 -21.57
N ILE A 41 -13.20 8.14 -21.01
CA ILE A 41 -12.92 6.81 -21.61
C ILE A 41 -14.15 5.89 -21.42
N HIS A 42 -14.95 5.74 -22.48
CA HIS A 42 -16.22 4.99 -22.53
C HIS A 42 -17.30 5.55 -21.56
N GLU A 43 -18.54 5.09 -21.37
CA GLU A 43 -19.23 3.79 -21.53
C GLU A 43 -18.93 2.61 -20.55
N PRO A 44 -18.07 2.67 -19.50
CA PRO A 44 -17.89 1.53 -18.59
C PRO A 44 -18.55 1.72 -17.21
N LEU A 45 -18.78 2.95 -16.71
CA LEU A 45 -19.02 3.17 -15.29
C LEU A 45 -20.34 2.56 -14.80
N ALA A 46 -21.44 2.74 -15.55
CA ALA A 46 -22.71 2.09 -15.23
C ALA A 46 -22.65 0.55 -15.34
N LEU A 47 -21.81 0.01 -16.23
CA LEU A 47 -21.55 -1.43 -16.33
C LEU A 47 -20.71 -1.93 -15.15
N PHE A 48 -19.70 -1.14 -14.73
CA PHE A 48 -18.86 -1.37 -13.58
C PHE A 48 -19.68 -1.40 -12.28
N HIS A 49 -20.46 -0.36 -11.98
CA HIS A 49 -21.34 -0.32 -10.81
C HIS A 49 -22.34 -1.47 -10.80
N LYS A 50 -22.97 -1.77 -11.94
CA LYS A 50 -23.87 -2.92 -12.08
C LYS A 50 -23.15 -4.24 -11.75
N LYS A 51 -21.90 -4.38 -12.17
CA LYS A 51 -21.08 -5.57 -11.91
C LYS A 51 -20.64 -5.66 -10.45
N MET A 52 -20.19 -4.56 -9.83
CA MET A 52 -19.81 -4.53 -8.41
C MET A 52 -21.01 -4.88 -7.50
N HIS A 53 -22.15 -4.20 -7.68
CA HIS A 53 -23.38 -4.51 -6.95
C HIS A 53 -23.91 -5.94 -7.21
N GLN A 54 -23.63 -6.54 -8.38
CA GLN A 54 -23.88 -7.97 -8.60
C GLN A 54 -22.94 -8.83 -7.75
N LEU A 55 -21.64 -8.53 -7.74
CA LEU A 55 -20.64 -9.26 -6.95
C LEU A 55 -20.94 -9.16 -5.45
N ASP A 56 -21.24 -7.98 -4.90
CA ASP A 56 -21.60 -7.82 -3.49
C ASP A 56 -22.78 -8.72 -3.09
N LYS A 57 -23.83 -8.76 -3.92
CA LYS A 57 -24.98 -9.66 -3.72
C LYS A 57 -24.60 -11.14 -3.80
N GLU A 58 -23.72 -11.51 -4.72
CA GLU A 58 -23.20 -12.88 -4.81
C GLU A 58 -22.33 -13.24 -3.58
N ILE A 59 -21.59 -12.30 -2.99
CA ILE A 59 -20.83 -12.50 -1.74
C ILE A 59 -21.77 -12.69 -0.54
N GLU A 60 -22.73 -11.77 -0.37
CA GLU A 60 -23.73 -11.81 0.70
C GLU A 60 -24.54 -13.11 0.66
N GLN A 61 -24.95 -13.57 -0.54
CA GLN A 61 -25.75 -14.78 -0.70
C GLN A 61 -24.95 -16.09 -0.58
N SER A 62 -23.64 -16.06 -0.85
CA SER A 62 -22.80 -17.26 -0.81
C SER A 62 -22.16 -17.53 0.55
N GLY A 63 -22.23 -16.57 1.49
CA GLY A 63 -21.51 -16.65 2.75
C GLY A 63 -19.98 -16.69 2.58
N LYS A 64 -19.44 -16.23 1.45
CA LYS A 64 -18.00 -16.38 1.11
C LYS A 64 -17.05 -15.65 2.07
N LEU A 65 -17.55 -14.66 2.80
CA LEU A 65 -16.84 -13.96 3.87
C LEU A 65 -17.23 -14.44 5.29
N GLU A 66 -18.20 -15.35 5.42
CA GLU A 66 -18.54 -15.95 6.71
C GLU A 66 -17.35 -16.74 7.27
N MET A 67 -17.19 -16.67 8.58
CA MET A 67 -16.08 -17.25 9.31
C MET A 67 -16.56 -18.42 10.16
N ASP A 68 -15.77 -19.49 10.19
CA ASP A 68 -15.92 -20.57 11.15
C ASP A 68 -15.75 -20.09 12.61
N ASP A 69 -16.23 -20.90 13.56
CA ASP A 69 -16.23 -20.58 15.00
C ASP A 69 -14.82 -20.31 15.55
N GLU A 70 -13.78 -20.96 15.03
CA GLU A 70 -12.40 -20.75 15.45
C GLU A 70 -11.90 -19.38 15.03
N ARG A 71 -12.10 -19.00 13.76
CA ARG A 71 -11.76 -17.67 13.26
C ARG A 71 -12.61 -16.58 13.92
N GLN A 72 -13.90 -16.83 14.22
CA GLN A 72 -14.73 -15.90 15.00
C GLN A 72 -14.18 -15.66 16.41
N LYS A 73 -13.74 -16.72 17.09
CA LYS A 73 -13.08 -16.62 18.40
C LYS A 73 -11.77 -15.83 18.30
N ILE A 74 -10.92 -16.11 17.32
CA ILE A 74 -9.66 -15.37 17.10
C ILE A 74 -9.97 -13.89 16.85
N LEU A 75 -10.94 -13.56 15.99
CA LEU A 75 -11.34 -12.17 15.72
C LEU A 75 -11.77 -11.46 17.00
N LYS A 76 -12.63 -12.09 17.83
CA LYS A 76 -13.05 -11.52 19.11
C LYS A 76 -11.86 -11.23 20.03
N GLU A 77 -10.96 -12.20 20.24
CA GLU A 77 -9.74 -12.02 21.05
C GLU A 77 -8.77 -10.95 20.51
N ARG A 78 -8.80 -10.69 19.19
CA ARG A 78 -8.01 -9.62 18.56
C ARG A 78 -8.68 -8.26 18.78
N LEU A 79 -9.97 -8.13 18.50
CA LEU A 79 -10.73 -6.90 18.70
C LEU A 79 -10.76 -6.45 20.17
N GLU A 80 -10.88 -7.38 21.12
CA GLU A 80 -10.75 -7.09 22.55
C GLU A 80 -9.35 -6.52 22.89
N ALA A 81 -8.28 -7.11 22.36
CA ALA A 81 -6.92 -6.59 22.53
C ALA A 81 -6.72 -5.20 21.92
N PHE A 82 -7.44 -4.88 20.83
CA PHE A 82 -7.39 -3.57 20.18
C PHE A 82 -8.33 -2.52 20.80
N SER A 83 -9.35 -2.91 21.56
CA SER A 83 -10.30 -1.98 22.19
C SER A 83 -9.64 -0.99 23.17
N HIS A 84 -8.50 -1.36 23.74
CA HIS A 84 -7.68 -0.50 24.61
C HIS A 84 -6.82 0.51 23.83
N LEU A 85 -6.73 0.40 22.50
CA LEU A 85 -6.00 1.33 21.62
C LEU A 85 -6.85 2.58 21.28
N SER A 86 -7.60 3.11 22.25
CA SER A 86 -8.67 4.10 22.10
C SER A 86 -8.25 5.50 21.65
N HIS A 87 -7.10 5.63 20.98
CA HIS A 87 -6.51 6.86 20.45
C HIS A 87 -6.15 6.73 18.95
N MET A 88 -6.97 5.97 18.20
CA MET A 88 -6.94 5.97 16.72
C MET A 88 -7.79 7.10 16.11
N ASP A 89 -8.55 7.83 16.94
CA ASP A 89 -9.53 8.87 16.58
C ASP A 89 -8.99 10.09 15.80
N ASN A 90 -7.66 10.30 15.78
CA ASN A 90 -7.01 11.46 15.15
C ASN A 90 -6.03 11.07 14.03
N ILE A 91 -6.11 9.85 13.50
CA ILE A 91 -5.24 9.42 12.40
C ILE A 91 -5.65 10.13 11.11
N THR A 92 -4.77 11.00 10.61
CA THR A 92 -4.84 11.48 9.23
C THR A 92 -4.47 10.32 8.30
N HIS A 93 -5.48 9.63 7.77
CA HIS A 93 -5.27 8.64 6.70
C HIS A 93 -4.85 9.37 5.42
N THR A 94 -3.61 9.12 4.98
CA THR A 94 -3.03 9.63 3.74
C THR A 94 -2.67 8.51 2.77
N ASP A 95 -3.26 7.33 2.98
CA ASP A 95 -3.16 6.16 2.10
C ASP A 95 -3.99 6.35 0.83
N VAL A 96 -3.79 5.48 -0.15
CA VAL A 96 -4.47 5.55 -1.45
C VAL A 96 -5.99 5.46 -1.29
N LEU A 97 -6.50 4.54 -0.47
CA LEU A 97 -7.94 4.40 -0.21
C LEU A 97 -8.52 5.65 0.47
N GLY A 98 -7.79 6.22 1.44
CA GLY A 98 -8.16 7.48 2.09
C GLY A 98 -8.21 8.65 1.11
N VAL A 99 -7.24 8.79 0.22
CA VAL A 99 -7.21 9.83 -0.83
C VAL A 99 -8.36 9.63 -1.81
N ASN A 100 -8.59 8.42 -2.31
CA ASN A 100 -9.66 8.13 -3.28
C ASN A 100 -11.05 8.28 -2.68
N ALA A 101 -11.24 7.96 -1.40
CA ALA A 101 -12.48 8.25 -0.67
C ALA A 101 -12.74 9.76 -0.55
N ASN A 102 -11.70 10.55 -0.26
CA ASN A 102 -11.81 12.02 -0.19
C ASN A 102 -12.03 12.67 -1.57
N SER A 103 -11.54 12.03 -2.66
CA SER A 103 -11.82 12.42 -4.05
C SER A 103 -13.15 11.88 -4.59
N GLY A 104 -13.91 11.10 -3.82
CA GLY A 104 -15.19 10.51 -4.25
C GLY A 104 -15.09 9.30 -5.19
N LEU A 105 -13.88 8.83 -5.50
CA LEU A 105 -13.61 7.79 -6.50
C LEU A 105 -13.64 6.35 -5.95
N ILE A 106 -13.70 6.18 -4.62
CA ILE A 106 -13.55 4.88 -3.93
C ILE A 106 -14.58 3.81 -4.34
N ASN A 107 -15.72 4.21 -4.93
CA ASN A 107 -16.77 3.31 -5.44
C ASN A 107 -16.74 3.15 -6.98
N ASP A 108 -15.86 3.87 -7.67
CA ASP A 108 -15.72 3.90 -9.13
C ASP A 108 -14.47 3.12 -9.60
N LEU A 109 -13.71 2.57 -8.64
CA LEU A 109 -12.42 1.89 -8.81
C LEU A 109 -12.49 0.51 -8.14
N TYR A 110 -12.04 -0.53 -8.83
CA TYR A 110 -11.97 -1.88 -8.25
C TYR A 110 -10.88 -1.90 -7.19
N GLU A 111 -11.14 -2.51 -6.04
CA GLU A 111 -10.21 -2.46 -4.89
C GLU A 111 -9.83 -1.03 -4.47
N GLY A 112 -10.61 -0.03 -4.86
CA GLY A 112 -10.46 1.37 -4.49
C GLY A 112 -9.49 2.20 -5.33
N ASP A 113 -8.63 1.59 -6.15
CA ASP A 113 -7.61 2.25 -7.00
C ASP A 113 -7.32 1.57 -8.35
N ILE A 114 -7.93 0.42 -8.66
CA ILE A 114 -7.71 -0.30 -9.92
C ILE A 114 -8.79 0.04 -10.96
N LEU A 115 -8.35 0.54 -12.11
CA LEU A 115 -9.15 0.58 -13.35
C LEU A 115 -9.10 -0.78 -14.08
N LEU A 116 -10.27 -1.32 -14.41
CA LEU A 116 -10.42 -2.59 -15.12
C LEU A 116 -10.91 -2.39 -16.56
N THR A 117 -10.25 -3.03 -17.51
CA THR A 117 -10.78 -3.17 -18.88
C THR A 117 -12.07 -3.99 -18.88
N LYS A 118 -12.88 -3.87 -19.93
CA LYS A 118 -14.10 -4.67 -20.10
C LYS A 118 -13.83 -6.18 -19.99
N GLU A 119 -12.76 -6.69 -20.57
CA GLU A 119 -12.40 -8.11 -20.44
C GLU A 119 -12.04 -8.50 -18.99
N GLN A 120 -11.30 -7.64 -18.28
CA GLN A 120 -10.98 -7.88 -16.87
C GLN A 120 -12.26 -7.83 -16.00
N LEU A 121 -13.14 -6.85 -16.21
CA LEU A 121 -14.42 -6.70 -15.51
C LEU A 121 -15.37 -7.89 -15.73
N GLU A 122 -15.56 -8.30 -16.99
CA GLU A 122 -16.39 -9.46 -17.36
C GLU A 122 -15.83 -10.77 -16.80
N SER A 123 -14.52 -10.85 -16.61
CA SER A 123 -13.87 -12.05 -16.06
C SER A 123 -14.05 -12.22 -14.54
N LEU A 124 -14.46 -11.19 -13.80
CA LEU A 124 -14.76 -11.30 -12.36
C LEU A 124 -15.99 -12.20 -12.16
N SER A 125 -15.89 -13.25 -11.33
CA SER A 125 -17.00 -14.19 -11.10
C SER A 125 -16.84 -14.94 -9.77
N ILE A 126 -17.91 -15.01 -8.99
CA ILE A 126 -17.89 -15.69 -7.67
C ILE A 126 -18.16 -17.18 -7.83
N SER A 127 -19.05 -17.56 -8.76
CA SER A 127 -19.47 -18.93 -9.02
C SER A 127 -18.43 -19.82 -9.71
N SER A 128 -17.29 -19.24 -10.13
CA SER A 128 -16.22 -20.06 -10.66
C SER A 128 -15.45 -20.72 -9.53
N SER A 129 -15.31 -22.04 -9.57
CA SER A 129 -14.23 -22.78 -8.88
C SER A 129 -12.81 -22.39 -9.34
N ARG A 130 -12.72 -21.28 -10.09
CA ARG A 130 -11.58 -20.75 -10.82
C ARG A 130 -11.12 -19.44 -10.19
N ALA A 131 -9.95 -18.98 -10.65
CA ALA A 131 -8.86 -19.03 -9.69
C ALA A 131 -7.73 -18.00 -10.06
N ARG A 132 -7.35 -17.10 -9.13
CA ARG A 132 -6.57 -15.84 -9.33
C ARG A 132 -5.66 -15.45 -8.12
N ARG A 133 -4.64 -14.59 -8.24
CA ARG A 133 -3.64 -14.33 -7.17
C ARG A 133 -2.94 -12.98 -7.41
N GLN A 134 -1.99 -12.60 -6.54
CA GLN A 134 -1.38 -11.25 -6.51
C GLN A 134 -0.75 -10.77 -7.84
N ALA A 135 -0.21 -11.64 -8.70
CA ALA A 135 0.33 -11.21 -10.01
C ALA A 135 -0.55 -11.72 -11.16
N TRP A 136 -1.23 -10.80 -11.86
CA TRP A 136 -2.15 -11.06 -12.98
C TRP A 136 -1.46 -11.82 -14.12
N LYS A 137 -1.97 -12.99 -14.56
CA LYS A 137 -1.59 -13.57 -15.85
C LYS A 137 -2.78 -13.48 -16.82
N PRO A 138 -2.68 -12.68 -17.89
CA PRO A 138 -3.70 -12.69 -18.95
C PRO A 138 -3.76 -14.03 -19.69
N LYS A 139 -4.85 -14.25 -20.44
CA LYS A 139 -5.10 -15.46 -21.26
C LYS A 139 -3.97 -15.83 -22.24
N ARG A 140 -3.14 -14.87 -22.66
CA ARG A 140 -2.00 -15.08 -23.59
C ARG A 140 -0.65 -14.83 -22.92
N PHE A 141 -0.55 -14.91 -21.59
CA PHE A 141 0.69 -14.73 -20.85
C PHE A 141 1.82 -15.66 -21.37
N PRO A 142 3.07 -15.17 -21.55
CA PRO A 142 3.56 -13.81 -21.30
C PRO A 142 3.52 -12.89 -22.54
N SER A 143 2.81 -13.23 -23.62
CA SER A 143 2.88 -12.45 -24.87
C SER A 143 2.17 -11.10 -24.83
N ASN A 144 1.35 -10.83 -23.82
CA ASN A 144 0.61 -9.58 -23.64
C ASN A 144 0.80 -8.93 -22.25
N ILE A 145 2.01 -9.04 -21.72
CA ILE A 145 2.55 -8.12 -20.69
C ILE A 145 3.56 -7.18 -21.35
N TRP A 146 4.04 -6.15 -20.64
CA TRP A 146 5.01 -5.18 -21.18
C TRP A 146 6.30 -5.82 -21.75
N GLY A 147 6.73 -6.95 -21.15
CA GLY A 147 7.88 -7.74 -21.56
C GLY A 147 9.18 -7.38 -20.81
N ALA A 148 9.99 -8.39 -20.52
CA ALA A 148 11.27 -8.22 -19.82
C ALA A 148 12.28 -7.42 -20.66
N ASN A 149 12.98 -6.46 -20.04
CA ASN A 149 13.95 -5.54 -20.63
C ASN A 149 13.45 -4.73 -21.83
N LYS A 150 12.13 -4.65 -22.03
CA LYS A 150 11.53 -3.71 -22.97
C LYS A 150 11.19 -2.44 -22.21
N ASP A 151 11.57 -1.31 -22.78
CA ASP A 151 11.19 -0.02 -22.24
C ASP A 151 9.67 0.17 -22.41
N ILE A 152 8.97 0.33 -21.29
CA ILE A 152 7.63 0.87 -21.17
C ILE A 152 7.74 2.37 -21.44
N PRO A 153 7.20 2.88 -22.57
CA PRO A 153 7.26 4.29 -22.86
C PRO A 153 6.41 5.07 -21.87
N VAL A 154 6.99 6.11 -21.27
CA VAL A 154 6.30 7.00 -20.33
C VAL A 154 6.21 8.41 -20.90
N SER A 155 5.03 9.01 -20.79
CA SER A 155 4.83 10.45 -20.89
C SER A 155 4.27 11.01 -19.57
N ILE A 156 4.49 12.30 -19.35
CA ILE A 156 3.90 13.06 -18.24
C ILE A 156 3.04 14.14 -18.89
N ASP A 157 1.80 14.31 -18.43
CA ASP A 157 0.93 15.36 -18.96
C ASP A 157 1.54 16.76 -18.77
N ALA A 158 1.38 17.64 -19.76
CA ALA A 158 1.93 18.99 -19.71
C ALA A 158 1.37 19.87 -18.58
N SER A 159 0.21 19.50 -18.02
CA SER A 159 -0.39 20.15 -16.85
C SER A 159 0.14 19.65 -15.50
N TYR A 160 0.95 18.58 -15.47
CA TYR A 160 1.42 17.96 -14.23
C TYR A 160 2.33 18.92 -13.42
N PRO A 161 2.12 19.09 -12.09
CA PRO A 161 2.92 20.00 -11.26
C PRO A 161 4.42 19.69 -11.30
N ARG A 162 5.24 20.70 -11.62
CA ARG A 162 6.68 20.52 -11.88
C ARG A 162 7.47 20.02 -10.66
N ASP A 163 7.05 20.39 -9.46
CA ASP A 163 7.58 19.90 -8.19
C ASP A 163 7.25 18.43 -7.94
N GLY A 164 6.08 17.96 -8.41
CA GLY A 164 5.69 16.54 -8.37
C GLY A 164 6.38 15.64 -9.42
N ILE A 165 7.02 16.17 -10.46
CA ILE A 165 7.65 15.34 -11.51
C ILE A 165 8.80 14.48 -10.95
N GLN A 166 9.53 14.98 -9.95
CA GLN A 166 10.68 14.27 -9.40
C GLN A 166 10.26 12.96 -8.69
N VAL A 167 9.15 12.97 -7.96
CA VAL A 167 8.66 11.77 -7.25
C VAL A 167 8.17 10.68 -8.22
N LEU A 168 7.57 11.06 -9.36
CA LEU A 168 7.26 10.13 -10.45
C LEU A 168 8.52 9.39 -10.93
N ARG A 169 9.60 10.16 -11.14
CA ARG A 169 10.89 9.64 -11.60
C ARG A 169 11.59 8.78 -10.56
N ASP A 170 11.43 9.07 -9.27
CA ASP A 170 11.95 8.22 -8.19
C ASP A 170 11.22 6.87 -8.10
N GLY A 171 9.89 6.86 -8.25
CA GLY A 171 9.13 5.60 -8.30
C GLY A 171 9.43 4.77 -9.56
N MET A 172 9.62 5.41 -10.72
CA MET A 172 10.11 4.72 -11.93
C MET A 172 11.53 4.15 -11.72
N ARG A 173 12.46 4.92 -11.15
CA ARG A 173 13.82 4.46 -10.84
C ARG A 173 13.81 3.24 -9.93
N PHE A 174 12.98 3.22 -8.89
CA PHE A 174 12.88 2.08 -7.99
C PHE A 174 12.65 0.77 -8.78
N TRP A 175 11.63 0.70 -9.64
CA TRP A 175 11.35 -0.51 -10.41
C TRP A 175 12.47 -0.80 -11.44
N ASN A 176 13.01 0.24 -12.09
CA ASN A 176 14.08 0.15 -13.09
C ASN A 176 15.40 -0.39 -12.54
N ASP A 177 15.72 -0.09 -11.27
CA ASP A 177 16.97 -0.46 -10.60
C ASP A 177 16.86 -1.80 -9.87
N ASN A 178 15.64 -2.24 -9.53
CA ASN A 178 15.41 -3.47 -8.78
C ASN A 178 14.91 -4.64 -9.64
N THR A 179 14.49 -4.40 -10.89
CA THR A 179 13.89 -5.43 -11.77
C THR A 179 14.34 -5.36 -13.23
N CYS A 180 13.88 -6.30 -14.06
CA CYS A 180 14.00 -6.20 -15.53
C CYS A 180 12.86 -5.43 -16.20
N VAL A 181 11.88 -4.89 -15.45
CA VAL A 181 10.91 -3.92 -15.98
C VAL A 181 11.57 -2.54 -16.08
N ARG A 182 11.22 -1.78 -17.12
CA ARG A 182 11.93 -0.54 -17.48
C ARG A 182 10.93 0.55 -17.89
N PHE A 183 10.63 1.50 -17.01
CA PHE A 183 9.90 2.72 -17.36
C PHE A 183 10.86 3.77 -17.93
N ALA A 184 10.57 4.30 -19.12
CA ALA A 184 11.46 5.23 -19.81
C ALA A 184 10.71 6.41 -20.44
N GLU A 185 11.03 7.63 -19.99
CA GLU A 185 10.65 8.86 -20.69
C GLU A 185 11.34 8.92 -22.07
N GLY A 186 10.60 9.31 -23.10
CA GLY A 186 11.12 9.49 -24.47
C GLY A 186 11.28 8.21 -25.30
N ALA A 187 11.13 7.03 -24.70
CA ALA A 187 10.99 5.78 -25.46
C ALA A 187 9.74 5.83 -26.37
N GLN A 188 9.71 4.98 -27.40
CA GLN A 188 8.66 4.99 -28.43
C GLN A 188 7.90 3.66 -28.44
N GLY A 189 6.58 3.73 -28.56
CA GLY A 189 5.70 2.56 -28.65
C GLY A 189 4.23 2.95 -28.74
N VAL A 190 3.42 2.03 -29.30
CA VAL A 190 1.96 2.17 -29.34
C VAL A 190 1.38 2.02 -27.93
N ASN A 191 1.85 1.01 -27.20
CA ASN A 191 1.50 0.78 -25.80
C ASN A 191 2.41 1.66 -24.93
N LYS A 192 1.82 2.51 -24.08
CA LYS A 192 2.56 3.49 -23.27
C LYS A 192 1.77 3.93 -22.04
N VAL A 193 2.48 4.43 -21.05
CA VAL A 193 1.93 4.98 -19.81
C VAL A 193 1.94 6.51 -19.89
N LYS A 194 0.85 7.14 -19.46
CA LYS A 194 0.78 8.60 -19.29
C LYS A 194 0.44 8.95 -17.84
N PHE A 195 1.36 9.60 -17.15
CA PHE A 195 1.07 10.18 -15.84
C PHE A 195 0.19 11.42 -15.98
N ILE A 196 -0.90 11.46 -15.21
CA ILE A 196 -1.81 12.60 -15.11
C ILE A 196 -1.91 13.08 -13.66
N TYR A 197 -2.19 14.37 -13.48
CA TYR A 197 -2.52 14.95 -12.19
C TYR A 197 -4.05 15.00 -12.04
N GLY A 198 -4.66 13.82 -11.96
CA GLY A 198 -6.11 13.68 -11.79
C GLY A 198 -6.54 13.85 -10.33
N ASP A 199 -7.83 13.62 -10.09
CA ASP A 199 -8.32 13.35 -8.74
C ASP A 199 -7.91 11.91 -8.33
N GLY A 200 -7.54 11.70 -7.07
CA GLY A 200 -7.12 10.39 -6.58
C GLY A 200 -5.79 9.82 -7.10
N CYS A 201 -5.45 8.64 -6.60
CA CYS A 201 -4.33 7.80 -7.04
C CYS A 201 -4.93 6.53 -7.64
N TYR A 202 -4.66 6.23 -8.90
CA TYR A 202 -5.19 5.02 -9.52
C TYR A 202 -4.43 4.63 -10.78
N SER A 203 -4.60 3.36 -11.16
CA SER A 203 -3.87 2.75 -12.28
C SER A 203 -4.65 1.61 -12.91
N TRP A 204 -4.27 1.24 -14.14
CA TRP A 204 -4.78 0.04 -14.79
C TRP A 204 -3.92 -1.16 -14.43
N ILE A 205 -4.54 -2.33 -14.25
CA ILE A 205 -3.77 -3.53 -13.98
C ILE A 205 -3.17 -4.17 -15.25
N GLY A 206 -1.84 -4.15 -15.32
CA GLY A 206 -1.05 -4.66 -16.43
C GLY A 206 -1.05 -3.75 -17.67
N MET A 207 -0.58 -4.30 -18.79
CA MET A 207 -0.60 -3.64 -20.10
C MET A 207 -1.97 -3.83 -20.77
N ILE A 208 -2.76 -2.76 -20.89
CA ILE A 208 -4.10 -2.82 -21.52
C ILE A 208 -4.06 -2.59 -23.04
N GLY A 209 -2.95 -2.02 -23.54
CA GLY A 209 -2.77 -1.62 -24.94
C GLY A 209 -3.06 -0.14 -25.18
N ASN A 210 -2.43 0.45 -26.21
CA ASN A 210 -2.44 1.90 -26.48
C ASN A 210 -1.90 2.73 -25.29
N GLU A 211 -2.26 4.02 -25.21
CA GLU A 211 -1.93 4.87 -24.07
C GLU A 211 -2.87 4.58 -22.89
N GLN A 212 -2.31 4.19 -21.75
CA GLN A 212 -3.03 4.03 -20.48
C GLN A 212 -2.59 5.07 -19.46
N GLN A 213 -3.55 5.63 -18.73
CA GLN A 213 -3.30 6.70 -17.76
C GLN A 213 -3.01 6.14 -16.37
N VAL A 214 -2.13 6.81 -15.63
CA VAL A 214 -1.90 6.58 -14.20
C VAL A 214 -2.09 7.92 -13.49
N SER A 215 -3.05 7.99 -12.57
CA SER A 215 -3.29 9.21 -11.79
C SER A 215 -2.38 9.21 -10.57
N ILE A 216 -1.59 10.28 -10.44
CA ILE A 216 -0.87 10.62 -9.21
C ILE A 216 -1.35 12.02 -8.83
N GLY A 217 -2.56 12.07 -8.27
CA GLY A 217 -3.26 13.29 -7.93
C GLY A 217 -2.78 13.98 -6.66
N ARG A 218 -3.59 14.93 -6.19
CA ARG A 218 -3.35 15.66 -4.94
C ARG A 218 -3.42 14.70 -3.73
N GLY A 219 -2.28 14.51 -3.07
CA GLY A 219 -2.12 13.57 -1.94
C GLY A 219 -1.28 12.34 -2.29
N CYS A 220 -1.18 12.00 -3.58
CA CYS A 220 -0.50 10.81 -4.08
C CYS A 220 1.02 11.00 -4.29
N GLY A 221 1.55 12.19 -4.02
CA GLY A 221 2.92 12.62 -4.34
C GLY A 221 4.03 12.01 -3.47
N THR A 222 3.96 10.73 -3.13
CA THR A 222 5.00 9.98 -2.40
C THR A 222 5.66 8.94 -3.31
N VAL A 223 6.92 8.59 -3.06
CA VAL A 223 7.61 7.54 -3.84
C VAL A 223 6.85 6.21 -3.69
N GLY A 224 6.36 5.93 -2.48
CA GLY A 224 5.57 4.76 -2.13
C GLY A 224 4.29 4.60 -2.93
N THR A 225 3.49 5.65 -3.02
CA THR A 225 2.27 5.70 -3.84
C THR A 225 2.61 5.54 -5.33
N VAL A 226 3.63 6.23 -5.84
CA VAL A 226 4.05 6.06 -7.24
C VAL A 226 4.50 4.60 -7.50
N THR A 227 5.23 3.97 -6.58
CA THR A 227 5.63 2.56 -6.75
C THR A 227 4.45 1.59 -6.68
N HIS A 228 3.40 1.91 -5.91
CA HIS A 228 2.16 1.15 -5.81
C HIS A 228 1.37 1.17 -7.13
N GLU A 229 1.11 2.37 -7.67
CA GLU A 229 0.41 2.55 -8.95
C GLU A 229 1.18 1.97 -10.15
N LEU A 230 2.52 2.04 -10.08
CA LEU A 230 3.39 1.33 -11.03
C LEU A 230 3.38 -0.19 -10.79
N GLY A 231 3.12 -0.67 -9.57
CA GLY A 231 2.86 -2.06 -9.25
C GLY A 231 1.62 -2.60 -9.97
N HIS A 232 0.49 -1.86 -9.91
CA HIS A 232 -0.69 -2.17 -10.74
C HIS A 232 -0.33 -2.15 -12.23
N THR A 233 0.36 -1.10 -12.71
CA THR A 233 0.81 -0.99 -14.11
C THR A 233 1.64 -2.21 -14.55
N ILE A 234 2.50 -2.73 -13.68
CA ILE A 234 3.31 -3.93 -13.88
C ILE A 234 2.43 -5.19 -13.99
N GLY A 235 1.32 -5.24 -13.26
CA GLY A 235 0.36 -6.35 -13.21
C GLY A 235 0.13 -6.94 -11.80
N LEU A 236 0.39 -6.18 -10.74
CA LEU A 236 0.15 -6.62 -9.35
C LEU A 236 -1.24 -6.19 -8.88
N TYR A 237 -2.04 -7.15 -8.42
CA TYR A 237 -3.18 -6.95 -7.54
C TYR A 237 -2.72 -6.76 -6.10
N HIS A 238 -3.66 -6.44 -5.22
CA HIS A 238 -3.40 -6.37 -3.81
C HIS A 238 -3.05 -7.71 -3.14
N THR A 239 -2.39 -7.60 -2.00
CA THR A 239 -1.89 -8.72 -1.19
C THR A 239 -3.01 -9.35 -0.36
N GLN A 240 -3.92 -8.55 0.22
CA GLN A 240 -5.07 -9.07 1.00
C GLN A 240 -6.11 -9.83 0.17
N SER A 241 -6.05 -9.69 -1.15
CA SER A 241 -6.94 -10.36 -2.10
C SER A 241 -6.41 -11.74 -2.51
N ARG A 242 -5.18 -12.11 -2.14
CA ARG A 242 -4.62 -13.45 -2.39
C ARG A 242 -5.51 -14.57 -1.84
N TYR A 243 -5.58 -15.69 -2.55
CA TYR A 243 -6.33 -16.88 -2.12
C TYR A 243 -5.90 -17.49 -0.79
N ASP A 244 -4.61 -17.38 -0.46
CA ASP A 244 -4.03 -17.85 0.77
C ASP A 244 -4.17 -16.83 1.91
N ARG A 245 -4.72 -15.62 1.65
CA ARG A 245 -4.84 -14.53 2.66
C ARG A 245 -5.50 -14.97 3.95
N ASP A 246 -6.46 -15.88 3.91
CA ASP A 246 -7.20 -16.33 5.10
C ASP A 246 -6.33 -17.08 6.13
N GLN A 247 -5.15 -17.56 5.73
CA GLN A 247 -4.15 -18.13 6.64
C GLN A 247 -3.39 -17.04 7.43
N TYR A 248 -3.49 -15.78 7.01
CA TYR A 248 -2.66 -14.67 7.49
C TYR A 248 -3.49 -13.51 8.05
N VAL A 249 -4.64 -13.22 7.47
CA VAL A 249 -5.59 -12.19 7.90
C VAL A 249 -7.01 -12.76 8.02
N ILE A 250 -7.83 -12.09 8.81
CA ILE A 250 -9.25 -12.32 8.99
C ILE A 250 -9.97 -11.06 8.51
N VAL A 251 -11.00 -11.23 7.69
CA VAL A 251 -11.88 -10.15 7.25
C VAL A 251 -13.03 -10.02 8.24
N ASN A 252 -13.15 -8.86 8.87
CA ASN A 252 -14.27 -8.50 9.74
C ASN A 252 -15.42 -7.95 8.90
N ASP A 253 -16.13 -8.87 8.25
CA ASP A 253 -17.28 -8.64 7.36
C ASP A 253 -18.30 -7.62 7.91
N LYS A 254 -18.64 -7.74 9.20
CA LYS A 254 -19.59 -6.87 9.91
C LYS A 254 -19.20 -5.39 9.86
N ASN A 255 -17.92 -5.07 9.74
CA ASN A 255 -17.42 -3.69 9.68
C ASN A 255 -17.08 -3.21 8.25
N ILE A 256 -17.29 -4.00 7.19
CA ILE A 256 -17.12 -3.52 5.80
C ILE A 256 -18.26 -2.56 5.44
N GLN A 257 -17.98 -1.45 4.76
CA GLN A 257 -19.00 -0.53 4.23
C GLN A 257 -19.99 -1.24 3.30
N ASN A 258 -21.26 -0.84 3.34
CA ASN A 258 -22.30 -1.50 2.54
C ASN A 258 -22.02 -1.27 1.04
N GLY A 259 -22.04 -2.34 0.24
CA GLY A 259 -21.73 -2.27 -1.19
C GLY A 259 -20.24 -2.19 -1.54
N THR A 260 -19.34 -2.59 -0.62
CA THR A 260 -17.89 -2.66 -0.86
C THR A 260 -17.27 -4.02 -0.47
N ALA A 261 -18.10 -5.05 -0.29
CA ALA A 261 -17.65 -6.40 0.07
C ALA A 261 -16.79 -7.04 -1.03
N HIS A 262 -17.04 -6.69 -2.29
CA HIS A 262 -16.23 -7.09 -3.44
C HIS A 262 -14.74 -6.72 -3.33
N ASN A 263 -14.40 -5.64 -2.60
CA ASN A 263 -13.02 -5.22 -2.36
C ASN A 263 -12.26 -6.09 -1.34
N PHE A 264 -12.94 -7.08 -0.74
CA PHE A 264 -12.36 -8.11 0.11
C PHE A 264 -12.53 -9.52 -0.47
N ASP A 265 -13.09 -9.64 -1.68
CA ASP A 265 -13.19 -10.96 -2.29
C ASP A 265 -11.79 -11.53 -2.54
N LYS A 266 -11.68 -12.85 -2.39
CA LYS A 266 -10.43 -13.53 -2.69
C LYS A 266 -10.36 -13.85 -4.17
N GLU A 267 -9.29 -13.37 -4.77
CA GLU A 267 -8.63 -14.02 -5.89
C GLU A 267 -8.30 -15.49 -5.47
N THR A 268 -8.44 -16.51 -6.35
CA THR A 268 -8.21 -17.97 -6.04
C THR A 268 -6.87 -18.66 -6.54
N ALA A 269 -6.81 -19.58 -7.51
CA ALA A 269 -5.57 -20.37 -7.84
C ALA A 269 -5.02 -20.52 -9.32
N GLU A 270 -5.74 -20.33 -10.42
CA GLU A 270 -5.41 -20.86 -11.77
C GLU A 270 -4.64 -19.89 -12.69
N ASN A 271 -5.04 -18.61 -12.77
CA ASN A 271 -4.59 -17.68 -13.82
C ASN A 271 -3.45 -16.75 -13.36
N THR A 272 -2.65 -17.18 -12.40
CA THR A 272 -1.73 -16.33 -11.60
C THR A 272 -0.83 -17.24 -10.76
N ASP A 273 0.25 -16.74 -10.14
CA ASP A 273 1.12 -17.53 -9.26
C ASP A 273 1.66 -16.66 -8.12
N ASN A 274 1.84 -17.25 -6.92
CA ASN A 274 2.59 -16.62 -5.82
C ASN A 274 4.11 -16.82 -6.00
N TYR A 275 4.53 -17.66 -6.96
CA TYR A 275 5.91 -18.01 -7.27
C TYR A 275 6.71 -18.52 -6.04
N GLY A 276 6.02 -19.20 -5.12
CA GLY A 276 6.56 -19.65 -3.85
C GLY A 276 6.96 -18.53 -2.89
N ILE A 277 6.38 -17.33 -3.04
CA ILE A 277 6.64 -16.17 -2.18
C ILE A 277 5.64 -16.18 -1.01
N PRO A 278 6.10 -16.05 0.25
CA PRO A 278 5.24 -15.96 1.42
C PRO A 278 4.22 -14.81 1.34
N TYR A 279 3.22 -14.85 2.22
CA TYR A 279 2.37 -13.68 2.44
C TYR A 279 3.15 -12.61 3.19
N GLU A 280 3.05 -11.37 2.73
CA GLU A 280 3.83 -10.24 3.24
C GLU A 280 2.87 -9.16 3.73
N TYR A 281 2.70 -9.05 5.05
CA TYR A 281 1.86 -8.03 5.66
C TYR A 281 2.34 -6.62 5.29
N GLY A 282 3.65 -6.38 5.32
CA GLY A 282 4.24 -5.08 5.05
C GLY A 282 4.48 -4.79 3.57
N SER A 283 3.77 -5.48 2.67
CA SER A 283 3.83 -5.27 1.22
C SER A 283 3.27 -3.90 0.86
N ASN A 284 3.87 -3.25 -0.13
CA ASN A 284 3.35 -1.98 -0.65
C ASN A 284 2.00 -2.16 -1.35
N MET A 285 1.68 -3.38 -1.81
CA MET A 285 0.38 -3.75 -2.36
C MET A 285 -0.59 -4.30 -1.28
N HIS A 286 -0.38 -4.08 0.03
CA HIS A 286 -1.31 -4.56 1.07
C HIS A 286 -2.10 -3.39 1.65
N TYR A 287 -3.43 -3.48 1.70
CA TYR A 287 -4.29 -2.51 2.38
C TYR A 287 -3.87 -2.24 3.82
N GLU A 288 -4.19 -1.05 4.32
CA GLU A 288 -4.24 -0.76 5.75
C GLU A 288 -5.30 -1.61 6.50
N PRO A 289 -5.19 -1.79 7.83
CA PRO A 289 -6.17 -2.54 8.62
C PRO A 289 -7.62 -2.03 8.57
N PHE A 290 -7.83 -0.78 8.15
CA PHE A 290 -9.09 -0.04 8.23
C PHE A 290 -9.71 0.30 6.86
N GLY A 291 -9.15 -0.25 5.77
CA GLY A 291 -9.71 -0.06 4.43
C GLY A 291 -11.21 -0.37 4.41
N PHE A 292 -12.02 0.49 3.78
CA PHE A 292 -13.48 0.33 3.67
C PHE A 292 -14.23 0.10 5.01
N ALA A 293 -13.71 0.52 6.16
CA ALA A 293 -14.35 0.36 7.46
C ALA A 293 -15.60 1.25 7.63
N LYS A 294 -16.69 0.70 8.18
CA LYS A 294 -17.89 1.44 8.64
C LYS A 294 -17.53 2.30 9.85
N ASP A 295 -17.05 1.67 10.92
CA ASP A 295 -16.39 2.34 12.03
C ASP A 295 -14.88 2.22 11.85
N ARG A 296 -14.21 3.35 11.59
CA ARG A 296 -12.74 3.42 11.41
C ARG A 296 -11.95 3.15 12.69
N LYS A 297 -12.60 3.03 13.86
CA LYS A 297 -11.96 2.56 15.10
C LYS A 297 -11.80 1.04 15.15
N ILE A 298 -12.50 0.32 14.28
CA ILE A 298 -12.53 -1.15 14.23
C ILE A 298 -11.85 -1.58 12.92
N PRO A 299 -10.85 -2.48 12.94
CA PRO A 299 -10.23 -2.97 11.70
C PRO A 299 -11.21 -3.84 10.90
N THR A 300 -11.16 -3.70 9.57
CA THR A 300 -11.75 -4.64 8.59
C THR A 300 -10.79 -5.80 8.31
N LEU A 301 -9.48 -5.58 8.41
CA LEU A 301 -8.45 -6.61 8.29
C LEU A 301 -7.73 -6.83 9.62
N VAL A 302 -7.86 -8.03 10.16
CA VAL A 302 -7.23 -8.45 11.42
C VAL A 302 -6.17 -9.50 11.15
N ALA A 303 -4.92 -9.23 11.54
CA ALA A 303 -3.83 -10.17 11.37
C ALA A 303 -3.99 -11.37 12.33
N VAL A 304 -3.87 -12.59 11.80
CA VAL A 304 -3.85 -13.83 12.59
C VAL A 304 -2.69 -13.76 13.61
N SER A 305 -1.52 -13.32 13.15
CA SER A 305 -0.39 -12.98 14.02
C SER A 305 -0.53 -11.54 14.56
N LYS A 306 -0.74 -11.38 15.87
CA LYS A 306 -0.86 -10.07 16.55
C LYS A 306 0.29 -9.12 16.18
N ASP A 307 1.50 -9.67 16.17
CA ASP A 307 2.78 -9.05 15.78
C ASP A 307 2.75 -8.19 14.51
N TYR A 308 1.88 -8.50 13.54
CA TYR A 308 1.85 -7.84 12.24
C TYR A 308 0.62 -6.95 11.99
N GLN A 309 -0.26 -6.77 12.97
CA GLN A 309 -1.49 -5.97 12.81
C GLN A 309 -1.21 -4.56 12.27
N PHE A 310 -0.22 -3.86 12.85
CA PHE A 310 0.17 -2.49 12.47
C PHE A 310 1.34 -2.47 11.48
N SER A 311 1.60 -3.61 10.84
CA SER A 311 2.59 -3.75 9.77
C SER A 311 1.98 -3.70 8.37
N MET A 312 0.66 -3.86 8.25
CA MET A 312 -0.11 -3.74 7.01
C MET A 312 -0.09 -2.29 6.47
N GLY A 313 -0.27 -2.08 5.16
CA GLY A 313 -0.04 -0.77 4.51
C GLY A 313 1.46 -0.46 4.37
N GLY A 314 2.18 -1.17 3.50
CA GLY A 314 3.61 -0.91 3.25
C GLY A 314 3.85 0.42 2.53
N ASP A 315 4.67 1.32 3.09
CA ASP A 315 5.05 2.58 2.43
C ASP A 315 5.91 2.35 1.17
N MET A 316 6.78 1.34 1.15
CA MET A 316 7.69 1.07 0.03
C MET A 316 7.73 -0.44 -0.32
N PRO A 317 7.92 -0.81 -1.61
CA PRO A 317 7.93 -2.22 -2.00
C PRO A 317 9.06 -2.99 -1.32
N THR A 318 8.68 -4.15 -0.79
CA THR A 318 9.52 -5.04 0.01
C THR A 318 10.50 -5.84 -0.84
N PHE A 319 11.35 -6.64 -0.17
CA PHE A 319 12.14 -7.65 -0.84
C PHE A 319 11.25 -8.64 -1.62
N TYR A 320 10.09 -9.00 -1.07
CA TYR A 320 9.17 -9.95 -1.69
C TYR A 320 8.37 -9.35 -2.85
N ASP A 321 8.00 -8.06 -2.81
CA ASP A 321 7.38 -7.38 -3.95
C ASP A 321 8.33 -7.32 -5.16
N VAL A 322 9.60 -6.97 -4.92
CA VAL A 322 10.63 -7.00 -5.96
C VAL A 322 10.90 -8.43 -6.48
N LEU A 323 10.94 -9.43 -5.59
CA LEU A 323 11.12 -10.82 -5.98
C LEU A 323 9.93 -11.33 -6.81
N LEU A 324 8.71 -10.90 -6.49
CA LEU A 324 7.48 -11.24 -7.21
C LEU A 324 7.54 -10.75 -8.66
N VAL A 325 7.86 -9.46 -8.87
CA VAL A 325 8.03 -8.90 -10.22
C VAL A 325 9.16 -9.62 -10.97
N ASN A 326 10.29 -9.90 -10.30
CA ASN A 326 11.43 -10.57 -10.94
C ASN A 326 11.15 -12.01 -11.36
N LYS A 327 10.30 -12.75 -10.63
CA LYS A 327 9.83 -14.07 -11.05
C LYS A 327 8.74 -13.99 -12.12
N TYR A 328 7.79 -13.05 -11.98
CA TYR A 328 6.68 -12.84 -12.92
C TYR A 328 7.15 -12.46 -14.33
N TYR A 329 8.13 -11.56 -14.44
CA TYR A 329 8.75 -11.19 -15.73
C TYR A 329 9.89 -12.13 -16.16
N ASN A 330 10.16 -13.22 -15.42
CA ASN A 330 11.24 -14.16 -15.67
C ASN A 330 12.63 -13.48 -15.82
N CYS A 331 12.89 -12.45 -15.00
CA CYS A 331 14.08 -11.61 -15.10
C CYS A 331 15.39 -12.39 -14.89
N PHE A 332 15.36 -13.48 -14.11
CA PHE A 332 16.51 -14.35 -13.87
C PHE A 332 17.00 -15.03 -15.16
N GLU A 333 16.10 -15.65 -15.93
CA GLU A 333 16.48 -16.25 -17.22
C GLU A 333 16.74 -15.17 -18.28
N ALA A 334 16.00 -14.06 -18.26
CA ALA A 334 16.18 -12.96 -19.22
C ALA A 334 17.56 -12.28 -19.11
N ASN A 335 18.12 -12.17 -17.90
CA ASN A 335 19.34 -11.40 -17.64
C ASN A 335 20.54 -12.27 -17.25
N CYS A 336 20.30 -13.39 -16.56
CA CYS A 336 21.34 -14.19 -15.88
C CYS A 336 21.52 -15.59 -16.44
N LYS A 337 21.01 -15.87 -17.66
CA LYS A 337 21.17 -17.17 -18.32
C LYS A 337 22.62 -17.65 -18.33
N GLY A 338 22.85 -18.84 -17.78
CA GLY A 338 24.18 -19.46 -17.69
C GLY A 338 25.11 -18.85 -16.62
N VAL A 339 24.64 -17.90 -15.81
CA VAL A 339 25.38 -17.32 -14.68
C VAL A 339 24.63 -17.68 -13.39
N SER A 340 25.33 -18.29 -12.43
CA SER A 340 24.78 -18.60 -11.10
C SER A 340 25.71 -18.07 -10.02
N VAL A 341 25.12 -17.62 -8.91
CA VAL A 341 25.82 -17.13 -7.71
C VAL A 341 25.23 -17.80 -6.48
N SER A 342 26.09 -18.18 -5.52
CA SER A 342 25.65 -18.75 -4.26
C SER A 342 25.41 -17.65 -3.24
N CYS A 343 24.17 -17.50 -2.78
CA CYS A 343 23.78 -16.50 -1.80
C CYS A 343 23.59 -17.11 -0.41
N LYS A 344 24.08 -16.41 0.62
CA LYS A 344 23.90 -16.72 2.04
C LYS A 344 22.73 -15.92 2.63
N ASN A 345 22.33 -16.27 3.85
CA ASN A 345 21.31 -15.55 4.62
C ASN A 345 20.00 -15.30 3.84
N ASN A 346 19.59 -16.27 3.02
CA ASN A 346 18.43 -16.22 2.13
C ASN A 346 18.45 -15.13 1.04
N GLY A 347 19.61 -14.52 0.75
CA GLY A 347 19.78 -13.67 -0.43
C GLY A 347 19.41 -14.39 -1.74
N VAL A 348 19.10 -13.62 -2.76
CA VAL A 348 18.78 -14.14 -4.11
C VAL A 348 19.73 -13.51 -5.12
N GLN A 349 19.96 -14.15 -6.26
CA GLN A 349 20.75 -13.55 -7.35
C GLN A 349 20.19 -12.18 -7.75
N ASP A 350 21.05 -11.18 -7.93
CA ASP A 350 20.60 -9.88 -8.41
C ASP A 350 20.38 -9.91 -9.93
N VAL A 351 19.23 -9.42 -10.40
CA VAL A 351 18.87 -9.48 -11.83
C VAL A 351 19.48 -8.35 -12.67
N LYS A 352 20.11 -7.34 -12.06
CA LYS A 352 20.88 -6.29 -12.76
C LYS A 352 22.36 -6.66 -12.83
N ASN A 353 22.87 -7.32 -11.80
CA ASN A 353 24.23 -7.84 -11.74
C ASN A 353 24.24 -9.30 -11.27
N CYS A 354 24.12 -10.21 -12.24
CA CYS A 354 24.02 -11.66 -12.04
C CYS A 354 25.18 -12.33 -11.30
N ARG A 355 26.26 -11.59 -10.98
CA ARG A 355 27.43 -12.08 -10.23
C ARG A 355 27.40 -11.70 -8.74
N ILE A 356 26.38 -10.98 -8.30
CA ILE A 356 26.15 -10.64 -6.89
C ILE A 356 24.74 -11.04 -6.45
N CYS A 357 24.52 -11.05 -5.15
CA CYS A 357 23.25 -11.32 -4.51
C CYS A 357 22.56 -10.03 -4.06
N ARG A 358 21.25 -9.96 -4.27
CA ARG A 358 20.35 -9.05 -3.57
C ARG A 358 20.15 -9.55 -2.15
N CYS A 359 20.52 -8.73 -1.17
CA CYS A 359 20.52 -9.12 0.24
C CYS A 359 19.23 -8.72 0.98
N PRO A 360 18.78 -9.55 1.94
CA PRO A 360 17.70 -9.17 2.84
C PRO A 360 18.18 -8.21 3.93
N THR A 361 17.25 -7.70 4.74
CA THR A 361 17.55 -6.70 5.77
C THR A 361 18.64 -7.20 6.73
N GLY A 362 19.66 -6.36 6.96
CA GLY A 362 20.75 -6.65 7.90
C GLY A 362 22.00 -7.27 7.28
N TYR A 363 21.98 -7.61 5.99
CA TYR A 363 23.09 -8.28 5.30
C TYR A 363 23.56 -7.56 4.04
N THR A 364 24.83 -7.73 3.68
CA THR A 364 25.47 -7.06 2.55
C THR A 364 26.65 -7.86 1.96
N GLY A 365 27.23 -7.34 0.88
CA GLY A 365 28.31 -7.96 0.11
C GLY A 365 27.80 -8.90 -0.98
N ASN A 366 28.71 -9.31 -1.86
CA ASN A 366 28.38 -10.02 -3.10
C ASN A 366 27.62 -11.34 -2.90
N ASP A 367 27.78 -11.99 -1.74
CA ASP A 367 27.13 -13.25 -1.37
C ASP A 367 26.11 -13.08 -0.21
N CYS A 368 25.86 -11.86 0.26
CA CYS A 368 25.09 -11.56 1.48
C CYS A 368 25.63 -12.22 2.77
N GLY A 369 26.89 -12.64 2.79
CA GLY A 369 27.52 -13.31 3.92
C GLY A 369 27.98 -12.39 5.04
N ARG A 370 27.98 -11.07 4.84
CA ARG A 370 28.41 -10.08 5.84
C ARG A 370 27.22 -9.34 6.42
N MET A 371 27.32 -8.96 7.69
CA MET A 371 26.39 -8.02 8.31
C MET A 371 26.55 -6.63 7.69
N ASP A 372 25.44 -5.92 7.49
CA ASP A 372 25.42 -4.57 6.94
C ASP A 372 26.03 -3.57 7.96
N PRO A 373 27.12 -2.86 7.63
CA PRO A 373 27.80 -1.95 8.55
C PRO A 373 26.99 -0.70 8.90
N SER A 374 25.85 -0.46 8.26
CA SER A 374 24.91 0.59 8.68
C SER A 374 24.13 0.24 9.96
N PHE A 375 24.22 -0.99 10.46
CA PHE A 375 23.60 -1.44 11.71
C PHE A 375 24.59 -1.34 12.87
N GLU A 376 24.27 -0.52 13.88
CA GLU A 376 25.01 -0.47 15.14
C GLU A 376 24.83 -1.79 15.91
N VAL A 377 25.94 -2.47 16.22
CA VAL A 377 25.92 -3.76 16.94
C VAL A 377 25.70 -3.52 18.44
N ILE A 378 24.70 -4.21 18.99
CA ILE A 378 24.35 -4.24 20.41
C ILE A 378 24.59 -5.67 20.93
N PRO A 379 25.70 -5.94 21.63
CA PRO A 379 26.01 -7.30 22.09
C PRO A 379 25.12 -7.73 23.25
N ALA A 380 24.37 -8.81 23.06
CA ALA A 380 23.62 -9.49 24.12
C ALA A 380 24.53 -10.48 24.86
N LYS A 381 24.46 -10.48 26.20
CA LYS A 381 25.18 -11.42 27.06
C LYS A 381 24.19 -12.37 27.74
N ASP A 382 24.68 -13.54 28.16
CA ASP A 382 23.89 -14.54 28.84
C ASP A 382 23.44 -14.07 30.24
N GLY A 383 22.21 -14.44 30.61
CA GLY A 383 21.65 -14.27 31.96
C GLY A 383 21.21 -12.86 32.33
N ALA A 384 22.05 -11.84 32.11
CA ALA A 384 21.77 -10.47 32.52
C ALA A 384 20.86 -9.75 31.50
N ARG A 385 19.69 -9.30 31.96
CA ARG A 385 18.81 -8.40 31.20
C ARG A 385 19.40 -6.98 31.21
N VAL A 386 19.64 -6.42 30.03
CA VAL A 386 20.20 -5.07 29.82
C VAL A 386 19.13 -4.16 29.23
N SER A 387 19.13 -2.87 29.58
CA SER A 387 18.28 -1.85 28.96
C SER A 387 19.08 -1.03 27.93
N LYS A 388 18.44 -0.64 26.82
CA LYS A 388 18.97 0.27 25.80
C LYS A 388 17.86 1.20 25.35
N SER A 389 18.20 2.48 25.19
CA SER A 389 17.39 3.45 24.47
C SER A 389 18.03 3.76 23.11
N ILE A 390 17.20 3.92 22.09
CA ILE A 390 17.57 4.31 20.73
C ILE A 390 16.69 5.47 20.27
N SER A 391 17.22 6.32 19.40
CA SER A 391 16.48 7.48 18.85
C SER A 391 16.81 7.77 17.39
N ALA A 392 15.81 8.21 16.63
CA ALA A 392 15.96 8.91 15.35
C ALA A 392 15.41 10.34 15.48
N GLY A 393 15.88 11.25 14.63
CA GLY A 393 15.56 12.67 14.71
C GLY A 393 16.38 13.45 15.73
N ASN A 394 16.08 14.75 15.87
CA ASN A 394 16.86 15.70 16.67
C ASN A 394 16.02 16.49 17.71
N GLY A 395 14.71 16.21 17.82
CA GLY A 395 13.82 16.88 18.76
C GLY A 395 13.18 18.18 18.26
N LYS A 396 13.61 18.71 17.10
CA LYS A 396 13.08 19.96 16.53
C LYS A 396 12.10 19.66 15.41
N TRP A 397 11.04 20.46 15.31
CA TRP A 397 10.10 20.36 14.20
C TRP A 397 10.74 20.85 12.90
N GLU A 398 10.83 19.95 11.91
CA GLU A 398 11.37 20.23 10.59
C GLU A 398 10.32 19.93 9.52
N THR A 399 10.22 20.80 8.51
CA THR A 399 9.46 20.52 7.27
C THR A 399 10.25 19.52 6.43
N ALA A 400 10.27 18.28 6.88
CA ALA A 400 11.33 17.35 6.55
C ALA A 400 11.32 16.90 5.08
N THR A 401 12.34 17.34 4.36
CA THR A 401 12.76 16.85 3.05
C THR A 401 13.55 15.54 3.14
N THR A 402 14.02 15.16 4.33
CA THR A 402 14.90 14.01 4.55
C THR A 402 14.44 13.19 5.75
N LEU A 403 14.33 11.87 5.59
CA LEU A 403 13.95 10.96 6.67
C LEU A 403 15.12 10.73 7.64
N SER A 404 14.96 11.05 8.93
CA SER A 404 15.95 10.65 9.93
C SER A 404 15.78 9.17 10.26
N LYS A 405 16.85 8.38 10.16
CA LYS A 405 16.81 6.92 10.31
C LYS A 405 18.08 6.38 10.94
N LYS A 406 17.95 5.40 11.83
CA LYS A 406 19.07 4.59 12.36
C LYS A 406 18.71 3.11 12.37
N SER A 407 19.74 2.27 12.29
CA SER A 407 19.62 0.82 12.25
C SER A 407 20.51 0.21 13.34
N TYR A 408 20.03 -0.82 14.02
CA TYR A 408 20.70 -1.51 15.11
C TYR A 408 20.51 -3.02 14.96
N VAL A 409 21.49 -3.80 15.42
CA VAL A 409 21.41 -5.26 15.47
C VAL A 409 21.78 -5.73 16.86
N ILE A 410 20.81 -6.31 17.57
CA ILE A 410 21.09 -7.03 18.81
C ILE A 410 21.67 -8.38 18.40
N GLN A 411 22.85 -8.73 18.92
CA GLN A 411 23.58 -9.93 18.56
C GLN A 411 23.92 -10.76 19.80
N ALA A 412 23.40 -11.99 19.87
CA ALA A 412 23.67 -12.97 20.90
C ALA A 412 24.83 -13.92 20.51
N PRO A 413 25.37 -14.72 21.45
CA PRO A 413 26.33 -15.78 21.15
C PRO A 413 25.78 -16.82 20.15
N ALA A 414 26.68 -17.55 19.50
CA ALA A 414 26.31 -18.59 18.52
C ALA A 414 25.34 -19.62 19.13
N GLY A 415 24.25 -19.94 18.41
CA GLY A 415 23.21 -20.87 18.86
C GLY A 415 22.26 -20.34 19.94
N LYS A 416 22.39 -19.07 20.36
CA LYS A 416 21.49 -18.43 21.34
C LYS A 416 20.34 -17.69 20.68
N ARG A 417 19.27 -17.46 21.44
CA ARG A 417 18.13 -16.61 21.05
C ARG A 417 18.19 -15.29 21.82
N ILE A 418 17.43 -14.30 21.38
CA ILE A 418 17.29 -13.00 22.03
C ILE A 418 15.85 -12.88 22.51
N GLU A 419 15.68 -12.68 23.80
CA GLU A 419 14.41 -12.25 24.37
C GLU A 419 14.42 -10.72 24.50
N LEU A 420 13.41 -10.06 23.94
CA LEU A 420 13.32 -8.60 23.78
C LEU A 420 11.97 -8.08 24.28
N ILE A 421 11.99 -7.04 25.12
CA ILE A 421 10.80 -6.39 25.69
C ILE A 421 10.91 -4.89 25.49
N PHE A 422 10.01 -4.27 24.73
CA PHE A 422 9.92 -2.81 24.64
C PHE A 422 9.18 -2.27 25.86
N THR A 423 9.80 -1.28 26.52
CA THR A 423 9.25 -0.63 27.71
C THR A 423 8.70 0.76 27.41
N ASN A 424 9.18 1.41 26.35
CA ASN A 424 8.67 2.69 25.87
C ASN A 424 8.82 2.82 24.35
N ILE A 425 7.81 3.40 23.70
CA ILE A 425 7.88 3.96 22.34
C ILE A 425 7.24 5.34 22.41
N ASP A 426 7.95 6.33 21.92
CA ASP A 426 7.58 7.74 21.97
C ASP A 426 7.92 8.36 20.61
N VAL A 427 6.88 8.73 19.84
CA VAL A 427 6.97 9.08 18.43
C VAL A 427 6.22 10.39 18.20
N VAL A 428 6.89 11.34 17.55
CA VAL A 428 6.24 12.57 17.09
C VAL A 428 5.46 12.27 15.82
N PHE A 429 4.15 12.56 15.86
CA PHE A 429 3.13 12.29 14.84
C PHE A 429 2.98 10.79 14.48
N PRO A 430 2.49 9.95 15.41
CA PRO A 430 2.19 8.55 15.13
C PRO A 430 0.90 8.41 14.31
N THR A 431 1.01 7.95 13.07
CA THR A 431 -0.12 7.60 12.18
C THR A 431 -0.46 6.10 12.28
N GLY A 432 -1.59 5.68 11.70
CA GLY A 432 -2.03 4.27 11.74
C GLY A 432 -1.09 3.28 11.04
N ASP A 433 -0.38 3.76 10.02
CA ASP A 433 0.65 3.08 9.23
C ASP A 433 2.09 3.34 9.74
N CYS A 434 2.25 4.19 10.76
CA CYS A 434 3.54 4.69 11.24
C CYS A 434 4.44 5.35 10.17
N SER A 435 3.88 5.85 9.07
CA SER A 435 4.66 6.43 7.95
C SER A 435 5.53 7.63 8.35
N TYR A 436 5.13 8.42 9.34
CA TYR A 436 5.90 9.59 9.78
C TYR A 436 6.93 9.30 10.88
N GLY A 437 6.89 8.12 11.50
CA GLY A 437 7.87 7.73 12.51
C GLY A 437 7.49 6.45 13.21
N GLY A 438 8.49 5.74 13.75
CA GLY A 438 8.27 4.47 14.42
C GLY A 438 9.53 3.61 14.47
N ILE A 439 9.32 2.35 14.85
CA ILE A 439 10.32 1.30 14.82
C ILE A 439 9.86 0.14 13.93
N GLN A 440 10.84 -0.63 13.45
CA GLN A 440 10.61 -1.85 12.69
C GLN A 440 11.58 -2.94 13.12
N ILE A 441 11.06 -4.14 13.40
CA ILE A 441 11.76 -5.21 14.10
C ILE A 441 11.77 -6.49 13.25
N TRP A 442 12.95 -7.05 13.02
CA TRP A 442 13.13 -8.39 12.45
C TRP A 442 13.67 -9.32 13.53
N LYS A 443 12.78 -10.13 14.12
CA LYS A 443 13.13 -11.20 15.06
C LYS A 443 13.35 -12.56 14.38
N ASN A 444 12.85 -12.72 13.15
CA ASN A 444 12.85 -13.99 12.44
C ASN A 444 14.21 -14.24 11.75
N LYS A 445 14.57 -15.52 11.55
CA LYS A 445 15.84 -15.89 10.90
C LYS A 445 15.88 -15.51 9.42
N ASP A 446 14.72 -15.51 8.75
CA ASP A 446 14.56 -14.98 7.41
C ASP A 446 14.15 -13.49 7.46
N THR A 447 15.09 -12.60 7.10
CA THR A 447 14.90 -11.15 7.12
C THR A 447 14.50 -10.56 5.76
N ARG A 448 14.08 -11.41 4.81
CA ARG A 448 13.40 -10.99 3.57
C ARG A 448 12.00 -10.46 3.85
N MET A 449 11.29 -11.10 4.77
CA MET A 449 9.99 -10.62 5.21
C MET A 449 10.14 -9.23 5.82
N ASN A 450 9.18 -8.34 5.60
CA ASN A 450 9.21 -7.01 6.17
C ASN A 450 9.09 -7.11 7.70
N GLY A 451 9.80 -6.22 8.41
CA GLY A 451 9.84 -6.28 9.86
C GLY A 451 8.52 -5.82 10.47
N MET A 452 8.22 -6.31 11.67
CA MET A 452 7.07 -5.87 12.45
C MET A 452 7.22 -4.38 12.76
N ARG A 453 6.22 -3.57 12.41
CA ARG A 453 6.22 -2.11 12.53
C ARG A 453 5.29 -1.66 13.66
N ALA A 454 5.74 -0.67 14.42
CA ALA A 454 4.98 -0.01 15.47
C ALA A 454 5.48 1.43 15.71
N CYS A 455 4.58 2.30 16.12
CA CYS A 455 4.83 3.68 16.52
C CYS A 455 4.19 4.04 17.87
N ARG A 456 3.45 3.12 18.48
CA ARG A 456 2.98 3.15 19.87
C ARG A 456 3.43 1.87 20.59
N LYS A 457 3.60 1.93 21.91
CA LYS A 457 4.07 0.78 22.71
C LYS A 457 2.98 -0.29 22.84
N GLU A 458 1.73 0.10 22.73
CA GLU A 458 0.53 -0.73 22.86
C GLU A 458 0.28 -1.60 21.62
N GLU A 459 0.91 -1.26 20.49
CA GLU A 459 0.89 -2.03 19.23
C GLU A 459 1.83 -3.25 19.28
N LEU A 460 2.70 -3.33 20.29
CA LEU A 460 3.65 -4.43 20.46
C LEU A 460 3.14 -5.50 21.43
N ALA A 461 3.56 -6.75 21.18
CA ALA A 461 3.43 -7.83 22.16
C ALA A 461 4.26 -7.56 23.42
N GLN A 462 3.87 -8.24 24.52
CA GLN A 462 4.53 -8.13 25.82
C GLN A 462 6.03 -8.47 25.78
N TYR A 463 6.43 -9.43 24.93
CA TYR A 463 7.81 -9.78 24.67
C TYR A 463 7.94 -10.45 23.29
N TYR A 464 9.16 -10.45 22.76
CA TYR A 464 9.56 -11.17 21.57
C TYR A 464 10.69 -12.14 21.89
N LEU A 465 10.70 -13.28 21.18
CA LEU A 465 11.80 -14.22 21.18
C LEU A 465 12.25 -14.43 19.73
N SER A 466 13.52 -14.15 19.43
CA SER A 466 14.07 -14.29 18.07
C SER A 466 14.17 -15.75 17.63
N ASP A 467 14.27 -16.02 16.33
CA ASP A 467 14.49 -17.38 15.81
C ASP A 467 15.97 -17.80 15.80
N GLY A 468 16.88 -16.87 16.07
CA GLY A 468 18.33 -17.09 16.06
C GLY A 468 19.09 -15.92 16.70
N GLU A 469 20.37 -15.81 16.40
CA GLU A 469 21.33 -14.99 17.14
C GLU A 469 21.18 -13.47 16.93
N ASN A 470 20.40 -13.03 15.93
CA ASN A 470 20.29 -11.61 15.57
C ASN A 470 18.84 -11.13 15.66
N VAL A 471 18.64 -9.92 16.21
CA VAL A 471 17.41 -9.13 16.04
C VAL A 471 17.78 -7.79 15.44
N PHE A 472 17.24 -7.48 14.26
CA PHE A 472 17.47 -6.19 13.61
C PHE A 472 16.35 -5.22 13.99
N ILE A 473 16.72 -3.98 14.31
CA ILE A 473 15.79 -2.89 14.65
C ILE A 473 16.15 -1.68 13.79
N LYS A 474 15.17 -1.13 13.06
CA LYS A 474 15.26 0.20 12.46
C LYS A 474 14.36 1.15 13.23
N ILE A 475 14.78 2.40 13.36
CA ILE A 475 13.98 3.49 13.93
C ILE A 475 14.06 4.69 13.01
N TRP A 476 12.93 5.35 12.73
CA TRP A 476 12.87 6.52 11.88
C TRP A 476 11.93 7.57 12.44
N ASN A 477 12.15 8.82 12.03
CA ASN A 477 11.13 9.86 12.10
C ASN A 477 11.31 10.83 10.94
N LYS A 478 10.20 11.34 10.42
CA LYS A 478 10.16 12.38 9.40
C LYS A 478 10.34 13.76 10.05
N TYR A 479 9.43 14.17 10.94
CA TYR A 479 9.28 15.58 11.32
C TYR A 479 10.07 16.07 12.54
N ALA A 480 10.39 15.22 13.52
CA ALA A 480 11.10 15.65 14.73
C ALA A 480 11.91 14.55 15.41
N TYR A 481 11.26 13.54 15.99
CA TYR A 481 11.94 12.42 16.65
C TYR A 481 11.05 11.18 16.85
N SER A 482 11.73 10.04 16.99
CA SER A 482 11.18 8.80 17.52
C SER A 482 12.19 8.18 18.47
N ASN A 483 11.74 7.85 19.67
CA ASN A 483 12.49 7.23 20.76
C ASN A 483 11.90 5.85 21.05
N ALA A 484 12.77 4.86 21.30
CA ALA A 484 12.34 3.57 21.83
C ALA A 484 13.31 3.11 22.92
N THR A 485 12.75 2.59 24.02
CA THR A 485 13.51 1.95 25.10
C THR A 485 13.06 0.50 25.21
N PHE A 486 14.03 -0.41 25.25
CA PHE A 486 13.80 -1.84 25.35
C PHE A 486 14.81 -2.50 26.27
N THR A 487 14.41 -3.64 26.82
CA THR A 487 15.29 -4.56 27.54
C THR A 487 15.50 -5.83 26.74
N TYR A 488 16.70 -6.39 26.80
CA TYR A 488 17.08 -7.57 26.05
C TYR A 488 18.01 -8.47 26.86
N ARG A 489 18.03 -9.76 26.55
CA ARG A 489 19.01 -10.74 27.04
C ARG A 489 19.25 -11.85 26.01
N SER A 490 20.42 -12.47 26.07
CA SER A 490 20.64 -13.77 25.45
C SER A 490 19.90 -14.85 26.26
N TYR A 491 19.26 -15.78 25.55
CA TYR A 491 18.45 -16.90 26.06
C TYR A 491 18.99 -18.21 25.46
#